data_AF-A0A8W8MTK6-F1
#
_entry.id   AF-A0A8W8MTK6-F1
#
_cell.length_a   1.000
_cell.length_b   1.000
_cell.length_c   1.000
_cell.angle_alpha   90.00
_cell.angle_beta   90.00
_cell.angle_gamma   90.00
#
_symmetry.space_group_name_H-M   'P 1'
#
loop_
_entity.id
_entity.type
_entity.pdbx_description
1 polymer ?
#
loop_
_entity_poly.entity_id
_entity_poly.type
_entity_poly.pdbx_seq_one_letter_code
_entity_poly.pdbx_strand_id
1 'polypeptide(L)'
;MSVKRLSELQRTFNKKSGRWTVYPVKEKKTYHYIEMMMEWILEKRLEDKEGFHKKQDLEEGDPRRLAGNIALVPPPPTAELAAEKKSRFDQSS
;
A
#
# COMPACT_ATOMS: atom_id res chain seq x y z
N MET A 1 -0.67 27.62 -32.18
CA MET A 1 0.14 27.45 -30.94
C MET A 1 -0.73 27.88 -29.77
N SER A 2 -1.14 26.96 -28.89
CA SER A 2 -1.99 27.28 -27.75
C SER A 2 -1.13 27.88 -26.62
N VAL A 3 -1.35 29.15 -26.31
CA VAL A 3 -0.66 29.85 -25.21
C VAL A 3 -1.25 29.33 -23.90
N LYS A 4 -0.53 28.43 -23.22
CA LYS A 4 -0.92 27.96 -21.88
C LYS A 4 -0.92 29.14 -20.91
N ARG A 5 -1.98 29.28 -20.11
CA ARG A 5 -2.11 30.38 -19.15
C ARG A 5 -1.04 30.25 -18.06
N LEU A 6 -0.54 31.38 -17.55
CA LEU A 6 0.50 31.41 -16.51
C LEU A 6 0.12 30.64 -15.23
N SER A 7 -1.17 30.48 -14.96
CA SER A 7 -1.71 29.68 -13.84
C SER A 7 -1.49 28.18 -13.96
N GLU A 8 -1.12 27.68 -15.15
CA GLU A 8 -0.94 26.26 -15.45
C GLU A 8 0.55 25.85 -15.41
N LEU A 9 1.44 26.72 -14.94
CA LEU A 9 2.89 26.53 -14.92
C LEU A 9 3.42 26.60 -13.48
N GLN A 10 4.22 25.60 -13.09
CA GLN A 10 4.91 25.58 -11.79
C GLN A 10 6.41 25.72 -11.98
N ARG A 11 7.01 26.62 -11.20
CA ARG A 11 8.47 26.86 -11.18
C ARG A 11 9.14 25.94 -10.17
N THR A 12 10.28 25.38 -10.54
CA THR A 12 11.17 24.65 -9.63
C THR A 12 12.61 25.15 -9.78
N PHE A 13 13.33 25.20 -8.67
CA PHE A 13 14.72 25.63 -8.65
C PHE A 13 15.64 24.42 -8.51
N ASN A 14 16.54 24.23 -9.46
CA ASN A 14 17.54 23.19 -9.38
C ASN A 14 18.78 23.70 -8.63
N LYS A 15 18.94 23.25 -7.38
CA LYS A 15 20.08 23.63 -6.53
C LYS A 15 21.45 23.22 -7.08
N LYS A 16 21.53 22.14 -7.88
CA LYS A 16 22.80 21.66 -8.45
C LYS A 16 23.27 22.50 -9.62
N SER A 17 22.35 22.98 -10.47
CA SER A 17 22.69 23.79 -11.65
C SER A 17 22.46 25.29 -11.45
N GLY A 18 21.84 25.71 -10.34
CA GLY A 18 21.51 27.11 -10.04
C GLY A 18 20.45 27.71 -10.96
N ARG A 19 19.69 26.89 -11.70
CA ARG A 19 18.75 27.35 -12.73
C ARG A 19 17.30 27.13 -12.29
N TRP A 20 16.45 28.07 -12.68
CA TRP A 20 14.99 27.93 -12.62
C TRP A 20 14.50 27.20 -13.86
N THR A 21 13.61 26.22 -13.66
CA THR A 21 12.88 25.56 -14.74
C THR A 21 11.38 25.65 -14.48
N VAL A 22 10.62 25.57 -15.56
CA VAL A 22 9.15 25.65 -15.53
C VAL A 22 8.61 24.37 -16.14
N TYR A 23 7.60 23.80 -15.49
CA TYR A 23 6.87 22.65 -16.02
C TYR A 23 5.37 22.90 -15.94
N PRO A 24 4.58 22.31 -16.85
CA PRO A 24 3.13 22.38 -16.76
C PRO A 24 2.64 21.64 -15.51
N VAL A 25 1.74 22.27 -14.77
CA VAL A 25 1.03 21.65 -13.65
C VAL A 25 0.29 20.43 -14.19
N LYS A 26 0.56 19.26 -13.62
CA LYS A 26 -0.15 18.03 -13.97
C LYS A 26 -1.54 18.09 -13.35
N GLU A 27 -2.54 17.67 -14.11
CA GLU A 27 -3.88 17.48 -13.56
C GLU A 27 -3.86 16.41 -12.46
N LYS A 28 -4.74 16.58 -11.47
CA LYS A 28 -4.91 15.59 -10.41
C LYS A 28 -5.48 14.32 -11.03
N LYS A 29 -4.90 13.17 -10.69
CA LYS A 29 -5.48 11.88 -11.09
C LYS A 29 -6.88 11.77 -10.51
N THR A 30 -7.86 11.56 -11.39
CA THR A 30 -9.23 11.20 -11.00
C THR A 30 -9.47 9.74 -11.36
N TYR A 31 -10.29 9.08 -10.54
CA TYR A 31 -10.50 7.64 -10.61
C TYR A 31 -12.00 7.32 -10.67
N HIS A 32 -12.75 8.02 -11.53
CA HIS A 32 -14.21 7.87 -11.65
C HIS A 32 -14.65 6.43 -11.98
N TYR A 33 -13.81 5.68 -12.69
CA TYR A 33 -14.07 4.29 -13.03
C TYR A 33 -14.08 3.34 -11.81
N ILE A 34 -13.56 3.75 -10.64
CA ILE A 34 -13.59 2.91 -9.43
C ILE A 34 -15.02 2.67 -8.97
N GLU A 35 -15.87 3.70 -8.96
CA GLU A 35 -17.27 3.57 -8.53
C GLU A 35 -18.01 2.57 -9.43
N MET A 36 -17.85 2.71 -10.75
CA MET A 36 -18.38 1.79 -11.74
C MET A 36 -17.84 0.36 -11.57
N MET A 37 -16.55 0.19 -11.32
CA MET A 37 -15.99 -1.16 -11.07
C MET A 37 -16.56 -1.79 -9.80
N MET A 38 -16.76 -1.01 -8.74
CA MET A 38 -17.36 -1.51 -7.50
C MET A 38 -18.81 -1.95 -7.71
N GLU A 39 -19.60 -1.18 -8.46
CA GLU A 39 -20.96 -1.55 -8.86
C GLU A 39 -20.96 -2.89 -9.60
N TRP A 40 -20.12 -3.05 -10.63
CA TRP A 40 -20.00 -4.31 -11.37
C TRP A 40 -19.57 -5.49 -10.49
N ILE A 41 -18.64 -5.29 -9.55
CA ILE A 41 -18.23 -6.34 -8.61
C ILE A 41 -19.42 -6.79 -7.76
N LEU A 42 -20.20 -5.83 -7.25
CA LEU A 42 -21.37 -6.14 -6.43
C LEU A 42 -22.47 -6.85 -7.23
N GLU A 43 -22.76 -6.39 -8.44
CA GLU A 43 -23.71 -7.06 -9.35
C GLU A 43 -23.29 -8.50 -9.63
N LYS A 44 -22.02 -8.69 -10.03
CA LYS A 44 -21.48 -10.04 -10.27
C LYS A 44 -21.56 -10.92 -9.03
N ARG A 45 -21.37 -10.33 -7.85
CA ARG A 45 -21.47 -11.05 -6.58
C ARG A 45 -22.90 -11.46 -6.24
N LEU A 46 -23.89 -10.65 -6.62
CA LEU A 46 -25.31 -11.00 -6.46
C LEU A 46 -25.75 -12.08 -7.45
N GLU A 47 -25.21 -12.06 -8.66
CA GLU A 47 -25.46 -13.07 -9.70
C GLU A 47 -24.76 -14.40 -9.42
N ASP A 48 -23.65 -14.38 -8.69
CA ASP A 48 -22.85 -15.54 -8.32
C ASP A 48 -23.61 -16.45 -7.33
N LYS A 49 -24.07 -17.59 -7.86
CA LYS A 49 -24.81 -18.62 -7.12
C LYS A 49 -23.89 -19.54 -6.30
N GLU A 50 -22.60 -19.57 -6.62
CA GLU A 50 -21.61 -20.49 -6.01
C GLU A 50 -21.06 -19.91 -4.71
N GLY A 51 -21.07 -18.58 -4.57
CA GLY A 51 -20.68 -17.88 -3.34
C GLY A 51 -19.16 -17.70 -3.25
N PHE A 52 -18.61 -17.51 -2.05
CA PHE A 52 -17.15 -17.42 -1.91
C PHE A 52 -16.61 -18.85 -1.94
N HIS A 53 -15.54 -19.11 -2.69
CA HIS A 53 -14.81 -20.38 -2.52
C HIS A 53 -14.52 -20.57 -1.03
N LYS A 54 -15.04 -21.66 -0.46
CA LYS A 54 -14.81 -22.01 0.94
C LYS A 54 -13.30 -22.09 1.18
N LYS A 55 -12.87 -21.92 2.43
CA LYS A 55 -11.48 -22.22 2.82
C LYS A 55 -11.15 -23.61 2.28
N GLN A 56 -10.28 -23.66 1.28
CA GLN A 56 -9.75 -24.91 0.74
C GLN A 56 -8.71 -25.41 1.73
N ASP A 57 -8.81 -26.68 2.09
CA ASP A 57 -7.80 -27.32 2.92
C ASP A 57 -6.45 -27.25 2.20
N LEU A 58 -5.39 -26.99 2.96
CA LEU A 58 -4.04 -26.93 2.42
C LEU A 58 -3.60 -28.34 2.01
N GLU A 59 -3.06 -28.48 0.82
CA GLU A 59 -2.48 -29.73 0.30
C GLU A 59 -1.41 -30.29 1.24
N GLU A 60 -1.22 -31.61 1.24
CA GLU A 60 -0.36 -32.32 2.21
C GLU A 60 1.05 -31.72 2.30
N GLY A 61 1.62 -31.35 1.15
CA GLY A 61 2.96 -30.76 1.02
C GLY A 61 3.01 -29.23 0.96
N ASP A 62 1.91 -28.52 1.25
CA ASP A 62 1.91 -27.06 1.22
C ASP A 62 2.85 -26.52 2.32
N PRO A 63 3.84 -25.67 1.99
CA PRO A 63 4.80 -25.16 2.97
C PRO A 63 4.15 -24.31 4.07
N ARG A 64 2.90 -23.85 3.89
CA ARG A 64 2.12 -23.18 4.95
C ARG A 64 1.62 -24.15 6.03
N ARG A 65 1.66 -25.48 5.79
CA ARG A 65 1.43 -26.51 6.82
C ARG A 65 2.66 -26.76 7.69
N LEU A 66 3.85 -26.41 7.21
CA LEU A 66 5.04 -26.40 8.06
C LEU A 66 4.79 -25.36 9.16
N ALA A 67 5.05 -25.73 10.41
CA ALA A 67 4.81 -24.85 11.56
C ALA A 67 5.35 -23.44 11.28
N GLY A 68 4.56 -22.41 11.59
CA GLY A 68 4.84 -21.03 11.20
C GLY A 68 6.14 -20.45 11.77
N ASN A 69 6.81 -21.17 12.67
CA ASN A 69 8.17 -20.89 13.06
C ASN A 69 9.06 -22.13 12.86
N ILE A 70 10.28 -21.90 12.38
CA ILE A 70 11.38 -22.87 12.35
C ILE A 70 12.23 -22.81 13.63
N ALA A 71 11.80 -22.04 14.62
CA ALA A 71 12.56 -21.80 15.83
C ALA A 71 12.51 -23.05 16.71
N LEU A 72 13.70 -23.56 17.05
CA LEU A 72 13.84 -24.72 17.92
C LEU A 72 13.42 -24.45 19.37
N VAL A 73 13.23 -23.17 19.72
CA VAL A 73 12.89 -22.69 21.06
C VAL A 73 11.58 -21.90 20.99
N PRO A 74 10.63 -22.12 21.92
CA PRO A 74 9.41 -21.34 21.97
C PRO A 74 9.72 -19.85 22.19
N PRO A 75 8.92 -18.94 21.62
CA PRO A 75 9.13 -17.51 21.85
C PRO A 75 8.96 -17.20 23.35
N PRO A 76 9.79 -16.31 23.92
CA PRO A 76 9.58 -15.82 25.28
C PRO A 76 8.24 -15.07 25.38
N PRO A 77 7.69 -14.91 26.60
CA PRO A 77 6.43 -14.21 26.82
C PRO A 77 6.41 -12.82 26.18
N THR A 78 5.29 -12.48 25.54
CA THR A 78 5.14 -11.19 24.82
C THR A 78 5.39 -9.97 25.73
N ALA A 79 5.09 -10.10 27.03
CA ALA A 79 5.35 -9.04 28.02
C ALA A 79 6.84 -8.70 28.15
N GLU A 80 7.71 -9.71 28.12
CA GLU A 80 9.16 -9.53 28.23
C GLU A 80 9.71 -8.85 26.97
N LEU A 81 9.27 -9.32 25.79
CA LEU A 81 9.64 -8.74 24.50
C LEU A 81 9.22 -7.26 24.38
N ALA A 82 8.06 -6.91 24.93
CA ALA A 82 7.57 -5.54 24.94
C ALA A 82 8.39 -4.63 25.87
N ALA A 83 8.79 -5.13 27.03
CA ALA A 83 9.62 -4.39 27.98
C ALA A 83 11.05 -4.17 27.47
N GLU A 84 11.62 -5.15 26.75
CA GLU A 84 12.95 -5.04 26.16
C GLU A 84 12.99 -4.08 24.95
N LYS A 85 11.85 -3.90 24.27
CA LYS A 85 11.73 -3.07 23.07
C LYS A 85 11.88 -1.58 23.39
N LYS A 86 13.11 -1.08 23.37
CA LYS A 86 13.42 0.36 23.46
C LYS A 86 13.24 1.05 22.11
N SER A 87 12.41 2.09 22.07
CA SER A 87 12.24 2.92 20.88
C SER A 87 13.49 3.79 20.66
N ARG A 88 13.93 3.90 19.40
CA ARG A 88 15.06 4.78 19.02
C ARG A 88 14.77 6.27 19.25
N PHE A 89 13.51 6.65 19.39
CA PHE A 89 13.07 8.03 19.62
C PHE A 89 12.94 8.41 21.10
N ASP A 90 13.13 7.45 22.01
CA ASP A 90 12.98 7.64 23.46
C ASP A 90 14.32 7.98 24.15
N GLN A 91 15.42 8.04 23.39
CA GLN A 91 16.78 8.33 23.90
C GLN A 91 17.22 9.80 23.73
N SER A 92 16.28 10.76 23.78
CA SER A 92 16.62 12.18 23.83
C SER A 92 16.18 12.80 25.15
N SER A 93 17.10 12.88 26.11
CA SER A 93 17.08 13.78 27.26
C SER A 93 18.47 14.35 27.46
#